data_AF-C1CXN4-F1
#
_entry.id   AF-C1CXN4-F1
#
_cell.length_a   1.000
_cell.length_b   1.000
_cell.length_c   1.000
_cell.angle_alpha   90.00
_cell.angle_beta   90.00
_cell.angle_gamma   90.00
#
_symmetry.space_group_name_H-M   'P 1'
#
loop_
_entity.id
_entity.type
_entity.pdbx_description
1 polymer ?
#
loop_
_entity_poly.entity_id
_entity_poly.type
_entity_poly.pdbx_seq_one_letter_code
_entity_poly.pdbx_strand_id
1 'polypeptide(L)'
;MKKHMLLSAVPALMTLLGACAPAQTGGALTPEVLTTPLSVVKIQPGQTRYVQLIYPRSAISVNDKYFNDLRIDFDNVNGGKVNSVEHHAGWLRLKASNLPQGVNVRLDRAAVMKETTRTEETRLQTTVSYYERVKVVLKVSADADARAVALRVAELTYSDGITDSDVPLSISVVASN
;
A
#
# COMPACT_ATOMS: atom_id res chain seq x y z
N MET A 1 -66.35 -41.53 -18.00
CA MET A 1 -64.92 -41.92 -18.07
C MET A 1 -64.11 -40.72 -18.55
N LYS A 2 -62.92 -40.55 -17.96
CA LYS A 2 -61.79 -39.66 -18.33
C LYS A 2 -61.91 -38.16 -18.01
N LYS A 3 -61.27 -37.84 -16.86
CA LYS A 3 -60.75 -36.56 -16.37
C LYS A 3 -59.67 -36.01 -17.31
N HIS A 4 -59.55 -34.68 -17.41
CA HIS A 4 -58.32 -33.85 -17.50
C HIS A 4 -58.85 -32.39 -17.43
N MET A 5 -58.78 -31.58 -16.36
CA MET A 5 -57.75 -31.18 -15.40
C MET A 5 -56.51 -30.53 -16.01
N LEU A 6 -56.20 -29.32 -15.50
CA LEU A 6 -55.02 -28.45 -15.65
C LEU A 6 -55.23 -27.22 -16.56
N LEU A 7 -54.77 -26.01 -16.24
CA LEU A 7 -54.26 -25.38 -15.01
C LEU A 7 -54.06 -23.90 -15.36
N SER A 8 -54.49 -23.00 -14.48
CA SER A 8 -54.24 -21.55 -14.56
C SER A 8 -53.03 -21.22 -13.67
N ALA A 9 -52.04 -20.46 -14.14
CA ALA A 9 -51.19 -19.56 -13.32
C ALA A 9 -50.05 -18.91 -14.14
N VAL A 10 -50.08 -17.57 -14.30
CA VAL A 10 -49.18 -16.55 -13.69
C VAL A 10 -47.81 -16.38 -14.38
N PRO A 11 -47.44 -15.13 -14.78
CA PRO A 11 -46.14 -14.82 -15.38
C PRO A 11 -45.05 -14.67 -14.30
N ALA A 12 -43.97 -15.44 -14.39
CA ALA A 12 -42.79 -15.25 -13.54
C ALA A 12 -41.82 -14.26 -14.20
N LEU A 13 -41.99 -13.00 -13.84
CA LEU A 13 -41.17 -11.85 -14.23
C LEU A 13 -39.87 -11.84 -13.41
N MET A 14 -38.74 -11.77 -14.11
CA MET A 14 -37.46 -11.17 -13.68
C MET A 14 -36.97 -11.41 -12.24
N THR A 15 -36.17 -12.46 -12.07
CA THR A 15 -35.09 -12.44 -11.06
C THR A 15 -33.90 -11.68 -11.64
N LEU A 16 -33.88 -10.37 -11.46
CA LEU A 16 -32.68 -9.55 -11.58
C LEU A 16 -31.59 -10.11 -10.65
N LEU A 17 -30.47 -10.54 -11.22
CA LEU A 17 -29.27 -10.90 -10.48
C LEU A 17 -28.71 -9.67 -9.79
N GLY A 18 -29.21 -9.37 -8.60
CA GLY A 18 -28.53 -8.54 -7.62
C GLY A 18 -27.39 -9.33 -6.99
N ALA A 19 -26.36 -9.67 -7.76
CA ALA A 19 -25.07 -10.09 -7.22
C ALA A 19 -24.42 -8.85 -6.58
N CYS A 20 -24.91 -8.49 -5.40
CA CYS A 20 -24.23 -7.58 -4.50
C CYS A 20 -22.94 -8.29 -4.11
N ALA A 21 -21.83 -7.94 -4.77
CA ALA A 21 -20.51 -8.41 -4.36
C ALA A 21 -20.38 -8.10 -2.85
N PRO A 22 -19.91 -9.05 -2.02
CA PRO A 22 -19.75 -8.78 -0.60
C PRO A 22 -18.80 -7.59 -0.47
N ALA A 23 -19.34 -6.46 -0.01
CA ALA A 23 -18.53 -5.37 0.49
C ALA A 23 -17.68 -5.96 1.61
N GLN A 24 -16.37 -6.07 1.40
CA GLN A 24 -15.45 -6.58 2.41
C GLN A 24 -15.54 -5.66 3.65
N THR A 25 -16.28 -6.12 4.64
CA THR A 25 -16.44 -5.46 5.94
C THR A 25 -15.19 -5.65 6.77
N GLY A 26 -14.51 -4.55 7.07
CA GLY A 26 -13.99 -4.26 8.41
C GLY A 26 -12.75 -5.02 8.92
N GLY A 27 -12.03 -5.78 8.10
CA GLY A 27 -10.68 -6.21 8.46
C GLY A 27 -9.68 -5.07 8.22
N ALA A 28 -8.73 -4.84 9.12
CA ALA A 28 -7.58 -3.99 8.81
C ALA A 28 -6.90 -4.58 7.57
N LEU A 29 -7.00 -3.89 6.42
CA LEU A 29 -6.41 -4.34 5.18
C LEU A 29 -4.88 -4.34 5.37
N THR A 30 -4.31 -5.52 5.56
CA THR A 30 -2.86 -5.70 5.58
C THR A 30 -2.32 -5.27 4.22
N PRO A 31 -1.49 -4.22 4.15
CA PRO A 31 -0.98 -3.76 2.87
C PRO A 31 -0.10 -4.83 2.23
N GLU A 32 -0.21 -4.99 0.92
CA GLU A 32 0.69 -5.83 0.14
C GLU A 32 2.08 -5.22 0.18
N VAL A 33 3.08 -5.96 0.68
CA VAL A 33 4.46 -5.50 0.70
C VAL A 33 5.09 -5.71 -0.68
N LEU A 34 5.49 -4.61 -1.31
CA LEU A 34 6.23 -4.66 -2.57
C LEU A 34 7.71 -4.82 -2.26
N THR A 35 8.34 -5.85 -2.84
CA THR A 35 9.75 -6.22 -2.57
C THR A 35 10.73 -5.20 -3.10
N THR A 36 10.35 -4.47 -4.15
CA THR A 36 11.15 -3.37 -4.72
C THR A 36 10.27 -2.18 -5.09
N PRO A 37 10.78 -0.94 -5.07
CA PRO A 37 10.08 0.22 -5.60
C PRO A 37 9.68 0.12 -7.09
N LEU A 38 10.31 -0.78 -7.84
CA LEU A 38 10.00 -1.03 -9.26
C LEU A 38 8.88 -2.06 -9.46
N SER A 39 8.36 -2.66 -8.38
CA SER A 39 7.28 -3.65 -8.46
C SER A 39 6.02 -3.03 -9.07
N VAL A 40 5.32 -3.81 -9.89
CA VAL A 40 4.10 -3.36 -10.56
C VAL A 40 2.90 -3.53 -9.65
N VAL A 41 2.21 -2.43 -9.33
CA VAL A 41 0.90 -2.47 -8.69
C VAL A 41 -0.14 -2.86 -9.72
N LYS A 42 -0.65 -4.08 -9.62
CA LYS A 42 -1.78 -4.55 -10.44
C LYS A 42 -3.08 -4.20 -9.74
N ILE A 43 -4.02 -3.58 -10.47
CA ILE A 43 -5.34 -3.21 -9.95
C ILE A 43 -6.42 -3.45 -11.02
N GLN A 44 -7.60 -3.90 -10.60
CA GLN A 44 -8.79 -4.04 -11.46
C GLN A 44 -9.69 -2.80 -11.36
N PRO A 45 -10.49 -2.48 -12.40
CA PRO A 45 -11.53 -1.47 -12.31
C PRO A 45 -12.48 -1.71 -11.11
N GLY A 46 -12.77 -0.66 -10.35
CA GLY A 46 -13.59 -0.71 -9.13
C GLY A 46 -12.86 -1.23 -7.88
N GLN A 47 -11.58 -1.59 -7.99
CA GLN A 47 -10.80 -2.12 -6.87
C GLN A 47 -10.08 -1.01 -6.09
N THR A 48 -9.85 -1.24 -4.80
CA THR A 48 -8.89 -0.50 -3.98
C THR A 48 -7.87 -1.47 -3.39
N ARG A 49 -6.59 -1.11 -3.44
CA ARG A 49 -5.48 -1.87 -2.84
C ARG A 49 -4.66 -0.95 -1.93
N TYR A 50 -4.12 -1.52 -0.87
CA TYR A 50 -3.13 -0.88 -0.02
C TYR A 50 -1.79 -1.55 -0.28
N VAL A 51 -0.77 -0.78 -0.63
CA VAL A 51 0.57 -1.28 -0.95
C VAL A 51 1.59 -0.62 -0.04
N GLN A 52 2.51 -1.41 0.51
CA GLN A 52 3.61 -0.93 1.35
C GLN A 52 4.90 -0.93 0.54
N LEU A 53 5.60 0.20 0.58
CA LEU A 53 6.91 0.41 -0.03
C LEU A 53 7.89 0.89 1.04
N ILE A 54 9.12 0.41 0.96
CA ILE A 54 10.21 0.85 1.84
C ILE A 54 11.29 1.44 0.94
N TYR A 55 11.59 2.71 1.17
CA TYR A 55 12.59 3.46 0.44
C TYR A 55 13.83 3.69 1.30
N PRO A 56 15.04 3.63 0.72
CA PRO A 56 16.21 4.16 1.40
C PRO A 56 16.03 5.67 1.62
N ARG A 57 16.62 6.21 2.69
CA ARG A 57 16.59 7.65 2.97
C ARG A 57 17.03 8.52 1.78
N SER A 58 17.94 8.03 0.94
CA SER A 58 18.42 8.76 -0.24
C SER A 58 17.39 8.88 -1.37
N ALA A 59 16.35 8.03 -1.40
CA ALA A 59 15.34 8.06 -2.45
C ALA A 59 14.19 9.03 -2.13
N ILE A 60 13.93 9.30 -0.86
CA ILE A 60 12.95 10.29 -0.41
C ILE A 60 13.71 11.28 0.45
N SER A 61 14.03 12.45 -0.12
CA SER A 61 14.73 13.52 0.58
C SER A 61 13.85 14.05 1.70
N VAL A 62 14.11 13.55 2.89
CA VAL A 62 13.48 13.91 4.15
C VAL A 62 14.53 14.57 5.01
N ASN A 63 14.17 15.66 5.69
CA ASN A 63 15.09 16.35 6.58
C ASN A 63 15.70 15.42 7.65
N ASP A 64 17.01 15.49 7.81
CA ASP A 64 17.84 14.73 8.76
C ASP A 64 17.29 14.70 10.18
N LYS A 65 16.66 15.80 10.63
CA LYS A 65 16.10 15.91 11.98
C LYS A 65 15.15 14.75 12.31
N TYR A 66 14.35 14.32 11.35
CA TYR A 66 13.36 13.27 11.57
C TYR A 66 14.00 11.90 11.84
N PHE A 67 15.21 11.65 11.33
CA PHE A 67 15.97 10.43 11.62
C PHE A 67 16.83 10.57 12.87
N ASN A 68 17.34 11.77 13.16
CA ASN A 68 18.12 12.05 14.36
C ASN A 68 17.27 11.90 15.64
N ASP A 69 15.96 12.18 15.55
CA ASP A 69 15.01 12.00 16.65
C ASP A 69 14.71 10.51 16.94
N LEU A 70 14.99 9.60 16.01
CA LEU A 70 14.84 8.16 16.23
C LEU A 70 16.00 7.62 17.09
N ARG A 71 15.69 7.19 18.32
CA ARG A 71 16.64 6.56 19.24
C ARG A 71 16.46 5.04 19.21
N ILE A 72 17.56 4.34 18.95
CA ILE A 72 17.60 2.88 19.07
C ILE A 72 17.69 2.54 20.56
N ASP A 73 16.75 1.74 21.02
CA ASP A 73 16.76 1.18 22.37
C ASP A 73 17.55 -0.13 22.35
N PHE A 74 18.74 -0.12 22.93
CA PHE A 74 19.64 -1.28 22.97
C PHE A 74 19.13 -2.40 23.88
N ASP A 75 18.22 -2.10 24.81
CA ASP A 75 17.65 -3.06 25.74
C ASP A 75 16.41 -3.76 25.14
N ASN A 76 15.82 -3.16 24.11
CA ASN A 76 14.67 -3.72 23.39
C ASN A 76 15.10 -4.81 22.39
N VAL A 77 15.52 -5.95 22.92
CA VAL A 77 16.01 -7.10 22.17
C VAL A 77 14.93 -8.16 22.01
N ASN A 78 14.77 -8.68 20.78
CA ASN A 78 13.94 -9.84 20.50
C ASN A 78 14.73 -10.85 19.66
N GLY A 79 14.77 -12.11 20.10
CA GLY A 79 15.49 -13.18 19.39
C GLY A 79 16.99 -12.89 19.22
N GLY A 80 17.63 -12.21 20.18
CA GLY A 80 19.04 -11.83 20.11
C GLY A 80 19.36 -10.67 19.17
N LYS A 81 18.34 -9.97 18.67
CA LYS A 81 18.48 -8.80 17.81
C LYS A 81 17.78 -7.58 18.43
N VAL A 82 18.46 -6.44 18.45
CA VAL A 82 17.85 -5.16 18.83
C VAL A 82 16.74 -4.82 17.83
N ASN A 83 15.56 -4.48 18.33
CA ASN A 83 14.41 -4.18 17.49
C ASN A 83 14.63 -2.91 16.66
N SER A 84 14.03 -2.88 15.46
CA SER A 84 13.97 -1.66 14.65
C SER A 84 13.08 -0.62 15.33
N VAL A 85 13.42 0.65 15.19
CA VAL A 85 12.60 1.77 15.68
C VAL A 85 11.95 2.50 14.52
N GLU A 86 10.70 2.90 14.70
CA GLU A 86 9.89 3.57 13.70
C GLU A 86 9.08 4.70 14.35
N HIS A 87 8.94 5.81 13.64
CA HIS A 87 8.10 6.93 14.05
C HIS A 87 7.20 7.38 12.90
N HIS A 88 5.92 7.60 13.22
CA HIS A 88 4.92 8.05 12.27
C HIS A 88 5.29 9.40 11.64
N ALA A 89 5.27 9.46 10.32
CA ALA A 89 5.64 10.63 9.52
C ALA A 89 4.37 11.31 8.96
N GLY A 90 3.48 11.78 9.83
CA GLY A 90 2.23 12.45 9.43
C GLY A 90 2.41 13.79 8.72
N TRP A 91 3.64 14.32 8.72
CA TRP A 91 4.04 15.51 7.98
C TRP A 91 4.35 15.22 6.51
N LEU A 92 4.65 13.96 6.14
CA LEU A 92 4.99 13.60 4.76
C LEU A 92 3.74 13.72 3.88
N ARG A 93 3.88 14.41 2.75
CA ARG A 93 2.82 14.58 1.75
C ARG A 93 3.20 13.85 0.47
N LEU A 94 2.19 13.47 -0.30
CA LEU A 94 2.34 12.84 -1.59
C LEU A 94 1.49 13.57 -2.62
N LYS A 95 2.09 13.87 -3.77
CA LYS A 95 1.41 14.24 -5.00
C LYS A 95 1.73 13.17 -6.04
N ALA A 96 0.70 12.68 -6.73
CA ALA A 96 0.87 11.71 -7.81
C ALA A 96 0.57 12.38 -9.16
N SER A 97 1.42 12.08 -10.15
CA SER A 97 1.38 12.59 -11.51
C SER A 97 1.44 11.42 -12.51
N ASN A 98 1.00 11.66 -13.76
CA ASN A 98 1.05 10.68 -14.85
C ASN A 98 0.34 9.33 -14.56
N LEU A 99 -0.73 9.37 -13.76
CA LEU A 99 -1.53 8.18 -13.45
C LEU A 99 -2.34 7.70 -14.67
N PRO A 100 -2.62 6.39 -14.80
CA PRO A 100 -3.64 5.90 -15.73
C PRO A 100 -4.99 6.59 -15.50
N GLN A 101 -5.78 6.75 -16.56
CA GLN A 101 -7.12 7.33 -16.46
C GLN A 101 -8.00 6.50 -15.49
N GLY A 102 -8.67 7.18 -14.56
CA GLY A 102 -9.51 6.54 -13.53
C GLY A 102 -8.71 5.91 -12.39
N VAL A 103 -7.39 6.10 -12.31
CA VAL A 103 -6.58 5.62 -11.18
C VAL A 103 -6.24 6.79 -10.25
N ASN A 104 -6.36 6.55 -8.94
CA ASN A 104 -5.96 7.47 -7.89
C ASN A 104 -4.93 6.80 -6.98
N VAL A 105 -3.91 7.54 -6.58
CA VAL A 105 -2.89 7.12 -5.61
C VAL A 105 -2.81 8.17 -4.52
N ARG A 106 -2.94 7.73 -3.26
CA ARG A 106 -2.82 8.60 -2.08
C ARG A 106 -1.91 7.97 -1.04
N LEU A 107 -1.25 8.81 -0.26
CA LEU A 107 -0.54 8.37 0.93
C LEU A 107 -1.57 8.05 2.02
N ASP A 108 -1.58 6.80 2.48
CA ASP A 108 -2.41 6.36 3.61
C ASP A 108 -1.69 6.64 4.93
N ARG A 109 -0.45 6.18 5.04
CA ARG A 109 0.43 6.43 6.18
C ARG A 109 1.89 6.39 5.77
N ALA A 110 2.73 7.08 6.52
CA ALA A 110 4.18 7.06 6.36
C ALA A 110 4.86 6.94 7.71
N ALA A 111 6.09 6.44 7.69
CA ALA A 111 6.96 6.42 8.84
C ALA A 111 8.43 6.50 8.44
N VAL A 112 9.23 7.15 9.29
CA VAL A 112 10.69 7.08 9.24
C VAL A 112 11.15 5.97 10.18
N MET A 113 12.16 5.22 9.77
CA MET A 113 12.65 4.08 10.56
C MET A 113 14.17 3.96 10.54
N LYS A 114 14.72 3.48 11.66
CA LYS A 114 16.05 2.87 11.72
C LYS A 114 15.85 1.36 11.76
N GLU A 115 15.98 0.73 10.60
CA GLU A 115 15.85 -0.70 10.45
C GLU A 115 17.14 -1.38 10.92
N THR A 116 17.09 -2.05 12.06
CA THR A 116 18.23 -2.81 12.56
C THR A 116 18.51 -3.97 11.63
N THR A 117 19.74 -4.07 11.13
CA THR A 117 20.18 -5.13 10.22
C THR A 117 21.02 -6.16 10.94
N ARG A 118 21.81 -5.73 11.92
CA ARG A 118 22.73 -6.58 12.67
C ARG A 118 22.86 -6.09 14.11
N THR A 119 22.91 -7.04 15.03
CA THR A 119 23.28 -6.81 16.42
C THR A 119 24.45 -7.74 16.73
N GLU A 120 25.51 -7.18 17.28
CA GLU A 120 26.65 -7.92 17.79
C GLU A 120 26.80 -7.60 19.28
N GLU A 121 26.77 -8.63 20.11
CA GLU A 121 26.95 -8.49 21.54
C GLU A 121 28.26 -9.14 21.95
N THR A 122 29.08 -8.38 22.68
CA THR A 122 30.28 -8.85 23.34
C THR A 122 30.12 -8.63 24.85
N ARG A 123 31.03 -9.20 25.66
CA ARG A 123 30.99 -9.03 27.12
C ARG A 123 31.02 -7.57 27.61
N LEU A 124 31.44 -6.63 26.77
CA LEU A 124 31.66 -5.22 27.15
C LEU A 124 30.87 -4.22 26.28
N GLN A 125 30.29 -4.66 25.17
CA GLN A 125 29.71 -3.75 24.18
C GLN A 125 28.65 -4.44 23.33
N THR A 126 27.57 -3.70 23.06
CA THR A 126 26.57 -4.00 22.03
C THR A 126 26.77 -3.06 20.85
N THR A 127 26.97 -3.62 19.66
CA THR A 127 27.08 -2.88 18.40
C THR A 127 25.86 -3.16 17.54
N VAL A 128 25.22 -2.10 17.04
CA VAL A 128 24.03 -2.19 16.19
C VAL A 128 24.31 -1.53 14.85
N SER A 129 24.12 -2.28 13.77
CA SER A 129 24.08 -1.74 12.40
C SER A 129 22.62 -1.54 11.99
N TYR A 130 22.32 -0.43 11.32
CA TYR A 130 20.98 -0.11 10.86
C TYR A 130 20.99 0.61 9.51
N TYR A 131 19.85 0.56 8.82
CA TYR A 131 19.55 1.42 7.68
C TYR A 131 18.50 2.45 8.06
N GLU A 132 18.68 3.67 7.57
CA GLU A 132 17.64 4.70 7.62
C GLU A 132 16.75 4.58 6.39
N ARG A 133 15.45 4.39 6.64
CA ARG A 133 14.47 4.12 5.60
C ARG A 133 13.18 4.89 5.85
N VAL A 134 12.43 5.10 4.77
CA VAL A 134 11.08 5.66 4.80
C VAL A 134 10.12 4.56 4.37
N LYS A 135 9.22 4.18 5.26
CA LYS A 135 8.14 3.24 4.97
C LYS A 135 6.90 4.04 4.61
N VAL A 136 6.30 3.77 3.46
CA VAL A 136 5.04 4.37 3.03
C VAL A 136 4.03 3.30 2.73
N VAL A 137 2.78 3.57 3.05
CA VAL A 137 1.64 2.78 2.63
C VAL A 137 0.78 3.66 1.74
N LEU A 138 0.55 3.20 0.52
CA LEU A 138 -0.24 3.89 -0.48
C LEU A 138 -1.59 3.22 -0.61
N LYS A 139 -2.63 4.03 -0.71
CA LYS A 139 -3.95 3.61 -1.17
C LYS A 139 -4.01 3.84 -2.67
N VAL A 140 -4.10 2.76 -3.44
CA VAL A 140 -4.24 2.77 -4.89
C VAL A 140 -5.66 2.32 -5.22
N SER A 141 -6.43 3.16 -5.89
CA SER A 141 -7.81 2.85 -6.29
C SER A 141 -7.98 3.05 -7.79
N ALA A 142 -8.80 2.21 -8.41
CA ALA A 142 -9.23 2.37 -9.78
C ALA A 142 -10.75 2.52 -9.80
N ASP A 143 -11.24 3.54 -10.49
CA ASP A 143 -12.66 3.74 -10.75
C ASP A 143 -13.22 2.58 -11.56
N ALA A 144 -14.54 2.37 -11.49
CA ALA A 144 -15.18 1.24 -12.17
C ALA A 144 -15.05 1.29 -13.71
N ASP A 145 -14.84 2.49 -14.27
CA ASP A 145 -14.62 2.76 -15.69
C ASP A 145 -13.13 2.96 -16.05
N ALA A 146 -12.21 2.66 -15.11
CA ALA A 146 -10.78 2.74 -15.37
C ALA A 146 -10.39 1.85 -16.57
N ARG A 147 -9.65 2.41 -17.52
CA ARG A 147 -9.25 1.69 -18.73
C ARG A 147 -8.12 0.73 -18.44
N ALA A 148 -8.18 -0.46 -19.02
CA ALA A 148 -7.09 -1.41 -18.97
C ALA A 148 -5.81 -0.81 -19.59
N VAL A 149 -4.70 -0.95 -18.87
CA VAL A 149 -3.39 -0.46 -19.28
C VAL A 149 -2.36 -1.50 -18.86
N ALA A 150 -1.61 -2.02 -19.84
CA ALA A 150 -0.60 -3.04 -19.59
C ALA A 150 0.44 -2.59 -18.55
N LEU A 151 0.98 -1.37 -18.73
CA LEU A 151 1.88 -0.73 -17.76
C LEU A 151 1.91 0.79 -17.97
N ARG A 152 1.87 1.55 -16.89
CA ARG A 152 2.16 2.99 -16.83
C ARG A 152 3.08 3.26 -15.65
N VAL A 153 4.07 4.13 -15.85
CA VAL A 153 4.92 4.63 -14.77
C VAL A 153 4.35 5.96 -14.31
N ALA A 154 3.79 5.97 -13.10
CA ALA A 154 3.36 7.17 -12.41
C ALA A 154 4.56 7.80 -11.69
N GLU A 155 4.50 9.11 -11.50
CA GLU A 155 5.47 9.88 -10.75
C GLU A 155 4.89 10.23 -9.39
N LEU A 156 5.60 9.88 -8.33
CA LEU A 156 5.22 10.15 -6.95
C LEU A 156 6.17 11.20 -6.37
N THR A 157 5.68 12.42 -6.20
CA THR A 157 6.41 13.50 -5.52
C THR A 157 6.08 13.45 -4.03
N TYR A 158 7.06 13.07 -3.22
CA TYR A 158 7.01 13.15 -1.77
C TYR A 158 7.55 14.49 -1.30
N SER A 159 6.88 15.11 -0.33
CA SER A 159 7.28 16.40 0.22
C SER A 159 7.22 16.39 1.75
N ASP A 160 8.25 16.93 2.40
CA ASP A 160 8.24 17.21 3.84
C ASP A 160 7.89 18.67 4.18
N GLY A 161 7.53 19.46 3.15
CA GLY A 161 7.28 20.89 3.23
C GLY A 161 8.53 21.77 3.01
N ILE A 162 9.70 21.17 2.91
CA ILE A 162 10.99 21.85 2.64
C ILE A 162 11.64 21.27 1.39
N THR A 163 11.70 19.93 1.31
CA THR A 163 12.30 19.19 0.22
C THR A 163 11.28 18.30 -0.48
N ASP A 164 11.41 18.21 -1.79
CA ASP A 164 10.63 17.34 -2.64
C ASP A 164 11.51 16.21 -3.21
N SER A 165 10.90 15.06 -3.48
CA SER A 165 11.58 13.94 -4.16
C SER A 165 10.61 13.14 -4.99
N ASP A 166 11.01 12.91 -6.24
CA ASP A 166 10.23 12.15 -7.20
C ASP A 166 10.72 10.70 -7.24
N VAL A 167 9.79 9.77 -7.05
CA VAL A 167 10.05 8.34 -7.23
C VAL A 167 9.02 7.73 -8.18
N PRO A 168 9.42 6.79 -9.05
CA PRO A 168 8.49 6.14 -9.94
C PRO A 168 7.63 5.12 -9.20
N LEU A 169 6.38 4.94 -9.67
CA LEU A 169 5.52 3.81 -9.32
C LEU A 169 4.96 3.17 -10.60
N SER A 170 5.27 1.89 -10.79
CA SER A 170 4.73 1.10 -11.89
C SER A 170 3.31 0.63 -11.58
N ILE A 171 2.34 0.96 -12.42
CA ILE A 171 0.92 0.60 -12.27
C ILE A 171 0.44 -0.14 -13.52
N SER A 172 -0.33 -1.21 -13.32
CA SER A 172 -1.02 -1.96 -14.38
C SER A 172 -2.51 -2.07 -14.03
N VAL A 173 -3.36 -1.64 -14.94
CA VAL A 173 -4.83 -1.82 -14.82
C VAL A 173 -5.18 -3.07 -15.61
N VAL A 174 -5.50 -4.15 -14.90
CA VAL A 174 -5.81 -5.44 -15.51
C VAL A 174 -7.32 -5.55 -15.73
N ALA A 175 -7.73 -6.16 -16.84
CA ALA A 175 -9.15 -6.36 -17.13
C ALA A 175 -9.81 -7.20 -16.01
N SER A 176 -11.06 -6.87 -15.69
CA SER A 176 -11.91 -7.75 -14.90
C SER A 176 -12.26 -8.96 -15.76
N ASN A 177 -11.89 -10.17 -15.31
CA ASN A 177 -12.29 -11.41 -15.95
C ASN A 177 -13.78 -11.69 -15.75
#